data_AF-A0AA35X5W1-F1
#
_entry.id   AF-A0AA35X5W1-F1
#
_cell.length_a   1.000
_cell.length_b   1.000
_cell.length_c   1.000
_cell.angle_alpha   90.00
_cell.angle_beta   90.00
_cell.angle_gamma   90.00
#
_symmetry.space_group_name_H-M   'P 1'
#
loop_
_entity.id
_entity.type
_entity.pdbx_description
1 polymer ?
#
loop_
_entity_poly.entity_id
_entity_poly.type
_entity_poly.pdbx_seq_one_letter_code
_entity_poly.pdbx_strand_id
1 'polypeptide(L)'
;MGGAAYVRWGRTVCPSGQGTELVYSGRAGGSRYSHQGGGANHLCMPDDPEHLQYTSGVQGYSPIYGVEYLPSSSQPLQTVNSHNVPCAVCHVTTRATLLMIPAKVNCPTNWTTEYTGYLMTEYYGPDHHRSTFECVDKDPESIAGLN
;
A
#
# COMPACT_ATOMS: atom_id res chain seq x y z
N MET A 1 20.38 -10.02 14.35
CA MET A 1 19.14 -9.28 14.67
C MET A 1 18.09 -9.81 13.73
N GLY A 2 17.03 -10.42 14.26
CA GLY A 2 15.92 -10.95 13.47
C GLY A 2 14.73 -10.01 13.56
N GLY A 3 13.94 -9.95 12.51
CA GLY A 3 12.76 -9.09 12.40
C GLY A 3 12.10 -9.28 11.06
N ALA A 4 10.91 -8.72 10.90
CA ALA A 4 10.17 -8.79 9.65
C ALA A 4 9.62 -7.41 9.29
N ALA A 5 9.66 -7.05 8.00
CA ALA A 5 9.14 -5.78 7.51
C ALA A 5 7.86 -6.00 6.69
N TYR A 6 6.92 -5.06 6.78
CA TYR A 6 5.72 -5.02 5.94
C TYR A 6 5.34 -3.58 5.59
N VAL A 7 4.47 -3.46 4.59
CA VAL A 7 3.77 -2.22 4.27
C VAL A 7 2.36 -2.27 4.87
N ARG A 8 2.01 -1.22 5.61
CA ARG A 8 0.64 -0.93 6.02
C ARG A 8 0.04 0.04 5.03
N TRP A 9 -0.83 -0.45 4.16
CA TRP A 9 -1.50 0.39 3.16
C TRP A 9 -2.67 1.15 3.79
N GLY A 10 -2.80 2.42 3.45
CA GLY A 10 -3.86 3.32 3.92
C GLY A 10 -3.59 3.99 5.25
N ARG A 11 -2.37 3.94 5.78
CA ARG A 11 -1.96 4.64 7.01
C ARG A 11 -0.53 5.16 6.87
N THR A 12 -0.23 6.29 7.49
CA THR A 12 1.13 6.85 7.57
C THR A 12 1.90 6.41 8.82
N VAL A 13 1.27 5.64 9.70
CA VAL A 13 1.83 5.18 10.98
C VAL A 13 1.74 3.68 11.14
N CYS A 14 2.73 3.09 11.80
CA CYS A 14 2.70 1.69 12.21
C CYS A 14 1.78 1.47 13.42
N PRO A 15 1.25 0.25 13.62
CA PRO A 15 0.46 -0.09 14.80
C PRO A 15 1.26 0.15 16.08
N SER A 16 0.61 0.70 17.11
CA SER A 16 1.21 0.85 18.44
C SER A 16 1.27 -0.52 19.13
N GLY A 17 2.35 -1.25 18.90
CA GLY A 17 2.59 -2.59 19.45
C GLY A 17 4.04 -2.75 19.92
N GLN A 18 4.27 -3.67 20.87
CA GLN A 18 5.62 -3.96 21.34
C GLN A 18 6.49 -4.48 20.20
N GLY A 19 7.56 -3.74 19.91
CA GLY A 19 8.57 -4.12 18.92
C GLY A 19 8.22 -3.77 17.47
N THR A 20 7.21 -2.94 17.20
CA THR A 20 6.94 -2.43 15.85
C THR A 20 7.41 -0.98 15.74
N GLU A 21 8.24 -0.69 14.74
CA GLU A 21 8.85 0.62 14.50
C GLU A 21 8.53 1.08 13.08
N LEU A 22 8.28 2.39 12.92
CA LEU A 22 8.17 3.02 11.60
C LEU A 22 9.55 3.13 10.99
N VAL A 23 9.72 2.59 9.78
CA VAL A 23 10.91 2.80 8.96
C VAL A 23 10.77 4.10 8.20
N TYR A 24 9.68 4.25 7.42
CA TYR A 24 9.31 5.49 6.74
C TYR A 24 7.82 5.48 6.36
N SER A 25 7.27 6.67 6.10
CA SER A 25 5.92 6.85 5.55
C SER A 25 5.99 7.40 4.13
N GLY A 26 4.89 7.27 3.40
CA GLY A 26 4.85 7.70 2.02
C GLY A 26 3.50 7.55 1.34
N ARG A 27 3.54 7.45 0.01
CA ARG A 27 2.37 7.32 -0.87
C ARG A 27 2.50 6.08 -1.72
N ALA A 28 1.40 5.39 -1.94
CA ALA A 28 1.37 4.25 -2.82
C ALA A 28 1.60 4.68 -4.27
N GLY A 29 2.56 4.03 -4.92
CA GLY A 29 2.87 4.16 -6.34
C GLY A 29 2.64 2.84 -7.07
N GLY A 30 2.24 2.90 -8.33
CA GLY A 30 2.00 1.72 -9.17
C GLY A 30 2.06 2.05 -10.66
N SER A 31 1.79 1.05 -11.48
CA SER A 31 1.64 1.24 -12.93
C SER A 31 0.25 1.80 -13.25
N ARG A 32 0.12 2.50 -14.39
CA ARG A 32 -1.20 2.88 -14.90
C ARG A 32 -1.96 1.62 -15.31
N TYR A 33 -3.22 1.52 -14.91
CA TYR A 33 -4.07 0.37 -15.18
C TYR A 33 -4.10 -0.06 -16.66
N SER A 34 -4.01 0.89 -17.60
CA SER A 34 -4.06 0.66 -19.04
C SER A 34 -2.71 0.40 -19.71
N HIS A 35 -1.62 0.36 -18.95
CA HIS A 35 -0.30 0.03 -19.49
C HIS A 35 -0.04 -1.48 -19.40
N GLN A 36 0.22 -2.11 -20.56
CA GLN A 36 0.49 -3.56 -20.65
C GLN A 36 1.84 -4.01 -20.06
N GLY A 37 2.72 -3.06 -19.73
CA GLY A 37 4.04 -3.30 -19.16
C GLY A 37 4.31 -2.40 -17.95
N GLY A 38 5.48 -2.60 -17.33
CA GLY A 38 5.86 -1.94 -16.08
C GLY A 38 5.84 -2.90 -14.89
N GLY A 39 5.77 -2.35 -13.68
CA GLY A 39 5.71 -3.15 -12.44
C GLY A 39 4.30 -3.61 -12.12
N ALA A 40 4.14 -4.86 -11.66
CA ALA A 40 2.85 -5.41 -11.24
C ALA A 40 2.54 -5.15 -9.75
N ASN A 41 3.55 -4.80 -8.96
CA ASN A 41 3.41 -4.55 -7.53
C ASN A 41 3.23 -3.06 -7.22
N HIS A 42 2.61 -2.78 -6.09
CA HIS A 42 2.61 -1.45 -5.50
C HIS A 42 3.94 -1.18 -4.79
N LEU A 43 4.31 0.10 -4.73
CA LEU A 43 5.48 0.61 -4.04
C LEU A 43 5.03 1.61 -2.98
N CYS A 44 5.64 1.57 -1.80
CA CYS A 44 5.49 2.65 -0.84
C CYS A 44 6.57 3.70 -1.13
N MET A 45 6.20 4.75 -1.86
CA MET A 45 7.12 5.81 -2.28
C MET A 45 7.34 6.76 -1.11
N PRO A 46 8.58 6.98 -0.63
CA PRO A 46 8.85 7.86 0.51
C PRO A 46 8.42 9.30 0.22
N ASP A 47 7.95 10.01 1.25
CA ASP A 47 7.60 11.44 1.12
C ASP A 47 8.85 12.33 0.91
N ASP A 48 10.04 11.83 1.25
CA ASP A 48 11.36 12.44 1.11
C ASP A 48 12.27 11.64 0.15
N PRO A 49 11.96 11.59 -1.16
CA PRO A 49 12.70 10.76 -2.09
C PRO A 49 14.12 11.30 -2.33
N GLU A 50 15.08 10.38 -2.38
CA GLU A 50 16.42 10.64 -2.88
C GLU A 50 16.55 10.19 -4.34
N HIS A 51 17.32 10.94 -5.13
CA HIS A 51 17.54 10.64 -6.54
C HIS A 51 19.04 10.62 -6.84
N LEU A 52 19.44 9.72 -7.75
CA LEU A 52 20.74 9.82 -8.41
C LEU A 52 20.67 10.93 -9.48
N GLN A 53 21.41 10.81 -10.58
CA GLN A 53 21.28 11.71 -11.71
C GLN A 53 19.93 11.46 -12.40
N TYR A 54 19.09 12.49 -12.49
CA TYR A 54 17.78 12.41 -13.11
C TYR A 54 17.48 13.63 -13.98
N THR A 55 16.63 13.42 -14.98
CA THR A 55 15.99 14.50 -15.74
C THR A 55 14.53 14.55 -15.31
N SER A 56 14.06 15.71 -14.87
CA SER A 56 12.67 15.91 -14.49
C SER A 56 11.71 15.59 -15.64
N GLY A 57 10.55 15.04 -15.31
CA GLY A 57 9.49 14.72 -16.27
C GLY A 57 9.44 13.25 -16.70
N VAL A 58 8.39 12.90 -17.45
CA VAL A 58 8.14 11.53 -17.91
C VAL A 58 9.07 11.18 -19.07
N GLN A 59 9.97 10.22 -18.85
CA GLN A 59 10.97 9.80 -19.85
C GLN A 59 10.46 8.73 -20.84
N GLY A 60 9.15 8.46 -20.87
CA GLY A 60 8.50 7.61 -21.89
C GLY A 60 8.59 6.09 -21.70
N TYR A 61 9.16 5.60 -20.58
CA TYR A 61 9.26 4.16 -20.30
C TYR A 61 8.13 3.68 -19.36
N SER A 62 8.47 3.28 -18.14
CA SER A 62 7.53 2.77 -17.14
C SER A 62 7.33 3.82 -16.03
N PRO A 63 6.51 4.87 -16.26
CA PRO A 63 6.19 5.83 -15.21
C PRO A 63 5.48 5.16 -14.03
N ILE A 64 5.78 5.65 -12.84
CA ILE A 64 5.09 5.28 -11.60
C ILE A 64 4.02 6.35 -11.35
N TYR A 65 2.77 5.93 -11.23
CA TYR A 65 1.61 6.76 -10.94
C TYR A 65 1.19 6.61 -9.49
N GLY A 66 0.51 7.63 -8.95
CA GLY A 66 -0.18 7.49 -7.68
C GLY A 66 -1.26 6.42 -7.75
N VAL A 67 -1.45 5.71 -6.64
CA VAL A 67 -2.52 4.72 -6.47
C VAL A 67 -3.66 5.39 -5.72
N GLU A 68 -4.88 5.22 -6.21
CA GLU A 68 -6.09 5.83 -5.66
C GLU A 68 -7.04 4.78 -5.08
N TYR A 69 -7.80 5.18 -4.07
CA TYR A 69 -8.95 4.38 -3.63
C TYR A 69 -10.08 4.51 -4.64
N LEU A 70 -10.50 3.40 -5.26
CA LEU A 70 -11.66 3.34 -6.15
C LEU A 70 -12.66 2.25 -5.68
N PRO A 71 -13.24 2.38 -4.48
CA PRO A 71 -14.22 1.41 -3.98
C PRO A 71 -15.51 1.42 -4.79
N SER A 72 -16.10 0.24 -5.01
CA SER A 72 -17.36 0.11 -5.75
C SER A 72 -18.60 0.55 -4.97
N SER A 73 -18.60 0.46 -3.63
CA SER A 73 -19.66 0.97 -2.72
C SER A 73 -19.45 0.63 -1.23
N SER A 74 -18.28 0.17 -0.81
CA SER A 74 -18.02 -0.27 0.56
C SER A 74 -17.68 0.91 1.48
N GLN A 75 -18.58 1.27 2.40
CA GLN A 75 -18.18 2.01 3.60
C GLN A 75 -17.21 1.14 4.43
N PRO A 76 -16.15 1.71 5.04
CA PRO A 76 -15.82 3.14 5.14
C PRO A 76 -15.01 3.71 3.97
N LEU A 77 -14.52 2.89 3.04
CA LEU A 77 -13.63 3.35 1.95
C LEU A 77 -14.24 4.43 1.05
N GLN A 78 -15.57 4.52 1.00
CA GLN A 78 -16.25 5.56 0.21
C GLN A 78 -15.88 6.99 0.62
N THR A 79 -15.48 7.23 1.88
CA THR A 79 -15.08 8.56 2.34
C THR A 79 -13.73 9.01 1.79
N VAL A 80 -12.94 8.07 1.26
CA VAL A 80 -11.60 8.30 0.69
C VAL A 80 -11.56 8.03 -0.81
N ASN A 81 -12.72 7.86 -1.47
CA ASN A 81 -12.79 7.59 -2.91
C ASN A 81 -12.09 8.68 -3.73
N SER A 82 -11.31 8.27 -4.73
CA SER A 82 -10.48 9.11 -5.59
C SER A 82 -9.39 9.91 -4.85
N HIS A 83 -9.03 9.50 -3.63
CA HIS A 83 -7.86 10.03 -2.94
C HIS A 83 -6.67 9.08 -3.10
N ASN A 84 -5.46 9.64 -3.04
CA ASN A 84 -4.23 8.88 -3.03
C ASN A 84 -4.11 8.06 -1.73
N VAL A 85 -3.57 6.86 -1.86
CA VAL A 85 -3.39 5.91 -0.76
C VAL A 85 -2.08 6.19 -0.02
N PRO A 86 -2.08 6.62 1.27
CA PRO A 86 -0.87 6.68 2.07
C PRO A 86 -0.34 5.28 2.41
N CYS A 87 0.92 5.19 2.78
CA CYS A 87 1.53 3.94 3.23
C CYS A 87 2.56 4.17 4.33
N ALA A 88 2.79 3.14 5.15
CA ALA A 88 3.83 3.10 6.16
C ALA A 88 4.61 1.80 6.03
N VAL A 89 5.93 1.88 5.95
CA VAL A 89 6.80 0.70 6.05
C VAL A 89 7.17 0.48 7.49
N CYS A 90 6.79 -0.68 8.02
CA CYS A 90 6.92 -1.05 9.41
C CYS A 90 7.95 -2.16 9.55
N HIS A 91 8.81 -2.06 10.55
CA HIS A 91 9.74 -3.12 10.94
C HIS A 91 9.36 -3.66 12.31
N VAL A 92 9.24 -4.98 12.40
CA VAL A 92 8.88 -5.67 13.63
C VAL A 92 10.08 -6.44 14.15
N THR A 93 10.62 -6.02 15.29
CA THR A 93 11.84 -6.56 15.90
C THR A 93 11.61 -7.85 16.67
N THR A 94 10.37 -8.16 17.03
CA THR A 94 10.02 -9.31 17.89
C THR A 94 9.45 -10.51 17.13
N ARG A 95 9.17 -10.39 15.83
CA ARG A 95 8.63 -11.47 14.99
C ARG A 95 9.49 -11.67 13.75
N ALA A 96 9.65 -12.93 13.34
CA ALA A 96 10.50 -13.30 12.21
C ALA A 96 9.75 -13.47 10.88
N THR A 97 8.41 -13.57 10.93
CA THR A 97 7.58 -13.87 9.75
C THR A 97 6.33 -13.02 9.76
N LEU A 98 5.90 -12.60 8.56
CA LEU A 98 4.67 -11.87 8.32
C LEU A 98 3.86 -12.58 7.24
N LEU A 99 2.53 -12.53 7.37
CA LEU A 99 1.60 -13.15 6.42
C LEU A 99 0.31 -12.34 6.37
N MET A 100 -0.14 -12.00 5.16
CA MET A 100 -1.50 -11.55 4.90
C MET A 100 -2.41 -12.78 4.77
N ILE A 101 -3.47 -12.86 5.58
CA ILE A 101 -4.43 -13.96 5.56
C ILE A 101 -5.75 -13.44 4.98
N PRO A 102 -6.08 -13.72 3.72
CA PRO A 102 -7.32 -13.25 3.12
C PRO A 102 -8.53 -13.91 3.80
N ALA A 103 -9.65 -13.18 3.87
CA ALA A 103 -10.90 -13.62 4.51
C ALA A 103 -10.78 -14.00 6.00
N LYS A 104 -9.77 -13.50 6.72
CA LYS A 104 -9.64 -13.61 8.18
C LYS A 104 -9.37 -12.24 8.79
N VAL A 105 -10.19 -11.84 9.77
CA VAL A 105 -10.00 -10.61 10.55
C VAL A 105 -9.20 -10.83 11.83
N ASN A 106 -9.01 -12.09 12.22
CA ASN A 106 -8.27 -12.52 13.40
C ASN A 106 -7.15 -13.47 13.02
N CYS A 107 -6.01 -13.34 13.69
CA CYS A 107 -4.87 -14.23 13.56
C CYS A 107 -5.14 -15.62 14.17
N PRO A 108 -4.51 -16.69 13.65
CA PRO A 108 -4.46 -17.99 14.32
C PRO A 108 -3.81 -17.91 15.71
N THR A 109 -3.97 -18.94 16.52
CA THR A 109 -3.28 -19.04 17.82
C THR A 109 -1.77 -18.84 17.66
N ASN A 110 -1.16 -18.07 18.57
CA ASN A 110 0.26 -17.67 18.58
C ASN A 110 0.70 -16.72 17.46
N TRP A 111 -0.22 -16.19 16.66
CA TRP A 111 0.05 -15.09 15.74
C TRP A 111 -0.43 -13.76 16.32
N THR A 112 0.32 -12.69 16.03
CA THR A 112 -0.05 -11.32 16.43
C THR A 112 -0.64 -10.61 15.23
N THR A 113 -1.80 -9.98 15.41
CA THR A 113 -2.38 -9.11 14.38
C THR A 113 -1.56 -7.83 14.30
N GLU A 114 -0.90 -7.59 13.17
CA GLU A 114 -0.26 -6.31 12.88
C GLU A 114 -1.32 -5.28 12.46
N TYR A 115 -2.14 -5.58 11.44
CA TYR A 115 -3.34 -4.81 11.13
C TYR A 115 -4.37 -5.66 10.39
N THR A 116 -5.60 -5.16 10.33
CA THR A 116 -6.74 -5.80 9.63
C THR A 116 -7.37 -4.77 8.70
N GLY A 117 -7.87 -5.23 7.56
CA GLY A 117 -8.31 -4.34 6.50
C GLY A 117 -9.22 -4.98 5.46
N TYR A 118 -9.43 -4.23 4.38
CA TYR A 118 -10.16 -4.64 3.19
C TYR A 118 -9.19 -5.13 2.13
N LEU A 119 -9.51 -6.23 1.46
CA LEU A 119 -8.73 -6.70 0.32
C LEU A 119 -9.09 -5.86 -0.90
N MET A 120 -8.11 -5.18 -1.48
CA MET A 120 -8.25 -4.37 -2.69
C MET A 120 -7.31 -4.88 -3.79
N THR A 121 -7.74 -4.73 -5.03
CA THR A 121 -6.96 -5.08 -6.23
C THR A 121 -7.50 -4.32 -7.44
N GLU A 122 -6.84 -4.50 -8.58
CA GLU A 122 -7.19 -3.86 -9.84
C GLU A 122 -8.55 -4.32 -10.38
N TYR A 123 -9.23 -3.43 -11.10
CA TYR A 123 -10.50 -3.73 -11.76
C TYR A 123 -10.30 -4.76 -12.88
N TYR A 124 -11.27 -5.64 -13.08
CA TYR A 124 -11.19 -6.74 -14.07
C TYR A 124 -11.56 -6.31 -15.51
N GLY A 125 -11.72 -5.02 -15.77
CA GLY A 125 -12.17 -4.46 -17.05
C GLY A 125 -11.22 -4.73 -18.22
N PRO A 126 -11.70 -4.54 -19.46
CA PRO A 126 -10.95 -4.89 -20.68
C PRO A 126 -9.63 -4.12 -20.84
N ASP A 127 -9.55 -2.89 -20.32
CA ASP A 127 -8.37 -2.03 -20.42
C ASP A 127 -7.51 -2.07 -19.13
N HIS A 128 -7.67 -3.10 -18.30
CA HIS A 128 -6.95 -3.26 -17.05
C HIS A 128 -6.06 -4.50 -17.09
N HIS A 129 -5.00 -4.47 -16.29
CA HIS A 129 -4.01 -5.54 -16.24
C HIS A 129 -3.88 -6.12 -14.83
N ARG A 130 -3.25 -7.29 -14.73
CA ARG A 130 -3.09 -7.97 -13.45
C ARG A 130 -2.19 -7.14 -12.53
N SER A 131 -2.62 -6.98 -11.29
CA SER A 131 -1.87 -6.34 -10.21
C SER A 131 -1.81 -7.27 -8.98
N THR A 132 -1.30 -6.78 -7.87
CA THR A 132 -1.28 -7.49 -6.59
C THR A 132 -2.62 -7.38 -5.84
N PHE A 133 -2.81 -8.25 -4.85
CA PHE A 133 -3.88 -8.14 -3.86
C PHE A 133 -3.31 -7.54 -2.58
N GLU A 134 -3.82 -6.37 -2.19
CA GLU A 134 -3.32 -5.64 -1.03
C GLU A 134 -4.36 -5.58 0.08
N CYS A 135 -3.90 -5.75 1.33
CA CYS A 135 -4.72 -5.46 2.50
C CYS A 135 -4.62 -3.97 2.80
N VAL A 136 -5.73 -3.25 2.65
CA VAL A 136 -5.81 -1.82 2.95
C VAL A 136 -6.45 -1.65 4.32
N ASP A 137 -5.83 -0.87 5.20
CA ASP A 137 -6.29 -0.69 6.58
C ASP A 137 -7.78 -0.33 6.66
N LYS A 138 -8.46 -0.92 7.66
CA LYS A 138 -9.90 -0.73 7.85
C LYS A 138 -10.28 0.72 8.18
N ASP A 139 -9.35 1.49 8.75
CA ASP A 139 -9.52 2.90 9.13
C ASP A 139 -8.58 3.79 8.30
N PRO A 140 -8.82 3.90 6.97
CA PRO A 140 -7.86 4.52 6.06
C PRO A 140 -7.73 6.04 6.31
N GLU A 141 -6.49 6.49 6.19
CA GLU A 141 -6.14 7.88 5.90
C GLU A 141 -6.17 8.11 4.39
N SER A 142 -6.25 9.37 3.97
CA SER A 142 -6.27 9.74 2.57
C SER A 142 -5.45 10.99 2.30
N ILE A 143 -4.83 11.04 1.13
CA ILE A 143 -4.08 12.19 0.64
C ILE A 143 -4.85 12.73 -0.57
N ALA A 144 -5.17 14.02 -0.59
CA ALA A 144 -5.89 14.62 -1.71
C ALA A 144 -5.18 14.35 -3.05
N GLY A 145 -5.96 14.02 -4.08
CA GLY A 145 -5.48 13.97 -5.46
C GLY A 145 -5.01 15.34 -5.94
N LEU A 146 -3.97 15.39 -6.76
CA LEU A 146 -3.67 16.57 -7.56
C LEU A 146 -4.48 16.44 -8.85
N ASN A 147 -5.54 17.24 -8.99
CA ASN A 147 -6.22 17.43 -10.28
C ASN A 147 -5.28 18.11 -11.29
#